data_AF-A0A3E0W6Z8-F1
#
_entry.id   AF-A0A3E0W6Z8-F1
#
_cell.length_a   1.000
_cell.length_b   1.000
_cell.length_c   1.000
_cell.angle_alpha   90.00
_cell.angle_beta   90.00
_cell.angle_gamma   90.00
#
_symmetry.space_group_name_H-M   'P 1'
#
loop_
_entity.id
_entity.type
_entity.pdbx_description
1 polymer ?
#
loop_
_entity_poly.entity_id
_entity_poly.type
_entity_poly.pdbx_seq_one_letter_code
_entity_poly.pdbx_strand_id
1 'polypeptide(L)'
;MRTFDSVVPGAVPSHLRASLPVLNTEEIVWVAMLDGWAAQQASRNLAGSTIDKRRSVAVRFQLFAECYPWSWSASMVDEFFLELRALRGASHSTVLGYQNALRMFLQFLTDPAYGWSEQCWERFGDHPAQVFHEWNTARHSQAAMGELG
;
A
#
# COMPACT_ATOMS: atom_id res chain seq x y z
N MET A 1 37.26 -8.84 4.35
CA MET A 1 36.42 -7.99 5.22
C MET A 1 35.00 -8.07 4.66
N ARG A 2 34.14 -8.93 5.21
CA ARG A 2 32.74 -9.04 4.75
C ARG A 2 32.00 -7.83 5.30
N THR A 3 31.67 -6.88 4.44
CA THR A 3 30.67 -5.85 4.73
C THR A 3 29.34 -6.58 4.93
N PHE A 4 28.90 -6.69 6.17
CA PHE A 4 27.48 -6.94 6.41
C PHE A 4 26.79 -5.66 5.96
N ASP A 5 26.23 -5.67 4.75
CA ASP A 5 25.23 -4.67 4.37
C ASP A 5 24.19 -4.67 5.48
N SER A 6 24.11 -3.59 6.24
CA SER A 6 23.05 -3.41 7.22
C SER A 6 21.75 -3.32 6.44
N VAL A 7 21.02 -4.44 6.35
CA VAL A 7 19.74 -4.48 5.64
C VAL A 7 18.78 -3.55 6.35
N VAL A 8 18.35 -2.49 5.66
CA VAL A 8 17.34 -1.56 6.16
C VAL A 8 16.05 -2.37 6.45
N PRO A 9 15.44 -2.25 7.64
CA PRO A 9 14.19 -2.93 7.94
C PRO A 9 13.11 -2.64 6.90
N GLY A 10 12.64 -3.68 6.22
CA GLY A 10 11.65 -3.58 5.15
C GLY A 10 12.20 -3.54 3.73
N ALA A 11 13.52 -3.59 3.54
CA ALA A 11 14.12 -3.72 2.22
C ALA A 11 13.78 -5.07 1.57
N VAL A 12 13.81 -5.10 0.24
CA VAL A 12 13.63 -6.33 -0.55
C VAL A 12 14.58 -7.43 -0.04
N PRO A 13 14.06 -8.62 0.33
CA PRO A 13 14.90 -9.74 0.72
C PRO A 13 15.86 -10.17 -0.40
N SER A 14 17.11 -10.51 -0.04
CA SER A 14 18.15 -10.86 -1.03
C SER A 14 17.79 -12.06 -1.91
N HIS A 15 17.05 -13.04 -1.38
CA HIS A 15 16.60 -14.20 -2.15
C HIS A 15 15.56 -13.82 -3.22
N LEU A 16 14.80 -12.73 -3.01
CA LEU A 16 13.93 -12.18 -4.03
C LEU A 16 14.68 -11.35 -5.05
N ARG A 17 15.98 -11.07 -4.92
CA ARG A 17 16.75 -10.41 -5.99
C ARG A 17 17.26 -11.41 -7.04
N ALA A 18 17.29 -12.70 -6.72
CA ALA A 18 17.62 -13.73 -7.69
C ALA A 18 16.40 -14.09 -8.54
N SER A 19 16.48 -13.88 -9.86
CA SER A 19 15.40 -14.14 -10.82
C SER A 19 15.21 -15.63 -11.13
N LEU A 20 14.88 -16.43 -10.12
CA LEU A 20 14.46 -17.82 -10.35
C LEU A 20 12.97 -17.85 -10.74
N PRO A 21 12.56 -18.67 -11.72
CA PRO A 21 11.16 -18.86 -12.05
C PRO A 21 10.48 -19.61 -10.90
N VAL A 22 9.66 -18.90 -10.13
CA VAL A 22 8.86 -19.46 -9.04
C VAL A 22 7.39 -19.39 -9.43
N LEU A 23 6.64 -20.48 -9.21
CA LEU A 23 5.18 -20.46 -9.33
C LEU A 23 4.61 -19.39 -8.38
N ASN A 24 3.67 -18.59 -8.86
CA ASN A 24 3.03 -17.52 -8.10
C ASN A 24 3.98 -16.42 -7.59
N THR A 25 4.89 -15.96 -8.47
CA THR A 25 5.87 -14.89 -8.15
C THR A 25 5.22 -13.63 -7.59
N GLU A 26 4.03 -13.25 -8.11
CA GLU A 26 3.34 -12.04 -7.68
C GLU A 26 2.91 -12.10 -6.21
N GLU A 27 2.27 -13.19 -5.78
CA GLU A 27 1.86 -13.41 -4.39
C GLU A 27 3.07 -13.44 -3.44
N ILE A 28 4.18 -14.06 -3.87
CA ILE A 28 5.40 -14.11 -3.07
C ILE A 28 5.96 -12.70 -2.83
N VAL A 29 6.04 -11.89 -3.88
CA VAL A 29 6.51 -10.50 -3.77
C VAL A 29 5.54 -9.68 -2.91
N TRP A 30 4.23 -9.89 -3.06
CA TRP A 30 3.20 -9.25 -2.26
C TRP A 30 3.31 -9.55 -0.76
N VAL A 31 3.43 -10.83 -0.38
CA VAL A 31 3.61 -11.24 1.02
C VAL A 31 4.89 -10.61 1.59
N ALA A 32 5.98 -10.63 0.82
CA ALA A 32 7.24 -10.03 1.23
C ALA A 32 7.16 -8.50 1.39
N MET A 33 6.40 -7.79 0.56
CA MET A 33 6.12 -6.37 0.74
C MET A 33 5.37 -6.10 2.05
N LEU A 34 4.36 -6.92 2.37
CA LEU A 34 3.60 -6.78 3.62
C LEU A 34 4.47 -7.04 4.85
N ASP A 35 5.33 -8.06 4.81
CA ASP A 35 6.26 -8.38 5.89
C ASP A 35 7.34 -7.31 6.04
N GLY A 36 7.86 -6.81 4.91
CA GLY A 36 8.80 -5.71 4.90
C GLY A 36 8.21 -4.44 5.51
N TRP A 37 6.97 -4.11 5.15
CA TRP A 37 6.28 -2.96 5.73
C TRP A 37 5.97 -3.13 7.23
N ALA A 38 5.70 -4.37 7.67
CA ALA A 38 5.53 -4.68 9.08
C ALA A 38 6.84 -4.45 9.87
N ALA A 39 7.97 -4.93 9.34
CA ALA A 39 9.29 -4.75 9.94
C ALA A 39 9.70 -3.27 10.00
N GLN A 40 9.45 -2.51 8.93
CA GLN A 40 9.69 -1.06 8.90
C GLN A 40 8.88 -0.34 10.00
N GLN A 41 7.60 -0.66 10.15
CA GLN A 41 6.76 -0.04 11.17
C GLN A 41 7.17 -0.43 12.60
N ALA A 42 7.54 -1.70 12.81
CA ALA A 42 8.06 -2.18 14.08
C ALA A 42 9.36 -1.48 14.49
N SER A 43 10.26 -1.21 13.53
CA SER A 43 11.50 -0.45 13.77
C SER A 43 11.26 0.99 14.24
N ARG A 44 10.04 1.52 14.00
CA ARG A 44 9.57 2.84 14.44
C ARG A 44 8.73 2.77 15.72
N ASN A 45 8.82 1.67 16.46
CA ASN A 45 8.13 1.42 17.73
C ASN A 45 6.60 1.52 17.65
N LEU A 46 6.00 1.18 16.50
CA LEU A 46 4.54 1.09 16.40
C LEU A 46 4.03 -0.18 17.08
N ALA A 47 2.88 -0.06 17.74
CA ALA A 47 2.21 -1.20 18.36
C ALA A 47 1.80 -2.25 17.31
N GLY A 48 1.96 -3.54 17.63
CA GLY A 48 1.60 -4.64 16.73
C GLY A 48 0.16 -4.56 16.23
N SER A 49 -0.79 -4.19 17.09
CA SER A 49 -2.19 -4.00 16.71
C SER A 49 -2.41 -2.89 15.68
N THR A 50 -1.58 -1.85 15.68
CA THR A 50 -1.61 -0.79 14.66
C THR A 50 -1.04 -1.30 13.34
N ILE A 51 0.04 -2.09 13.40
CA ILE A 51 0.67 -2.72 12.23
C ILE A 51 -0.32 -3.66 11.55
N ASP A 52 -0.96 -4.55 12.31
CA ASP A 52 -1.92 -5.53 11.80
C ASP A 52 -3.14 -4.86 11.14
N LYS A 53 -3.68 -3.81 11.77
CA LYS A 53 -4.78 -3.01 11.20
C LYS A 53 -4.38 -2.41 9.86
N ARG A 54 -3.17 -1.85 9.76
CA ARG A 54 -2.67 -1.24 8.52
C ARG A 54 -2.43 -2.27 7.42
N ARG A 55 -1.82 -3.41 7.75
CA ARG A 55 -1.66 -4.54 6.80
C ARG A 55 -3.01 -5.04 6.29
N SER A 56 -3.99 -5.17 7.17
CA SER A 56 -5.34 -5.60 6.80
C SER A 56 -6.00 -4.67 5.77
N VAL A 57 -5.75 -3.35 5.85
CA VAL A 57 -6.23 -2.42 4.83
C VAL A 57 -5.59 -2.69 3.47
N ALA A 58 -4.27 -2.88 3.42
CA ALA A 58 -3.57 -3.18 2.17
C ALA A 58 -4.07 -4.50 1.53
N VAL A 59 -4.29 -5.54 2.34
CA VAL A 59 -4.90 -6.81 1.89
C VAL A 59 -6.32 -6.62 1.38
N ARG A 60 -7.15 -5.84 2.08
CA ARG A 60 -8.53 -5.56 1.62
C ARG A 60 -8.54 -4.84 0.28
N PHE A 61 -7.63 -3.90 0.07
CA PHE A 61 -7.54 -3.19 -1.20
C PHE A 61 -7.03 -4.10 -2.32
N GLN A 62 -6.01 -4.94 -2.07
CA GLN A 62 -5.51 -5.93 -3.04
C GLN A 62 -6.61 -6.90 -3.46
N LEU A 63 -7.40 -7.41 -2.50
CA LEU A 63 -8.53 -8.30 -2.78
C LEU A 63 -9.65 -7.62 -3.58
N PHE A 64 -9.90 -6.33 -3.32
CA PHE A 64 -10.87 -5.56 -4.09
C PHE A 64 -10.38 -5.27 -5.51
N ALA A 65 -9.11 -4.87 -5.66
CA ALA A 65 -8.53 -4.48 -6.93
C ALA A 65 -8.20 -5.67 -7.84
N GLU A 66 -8.18 -6.89 -7.28
CA GLU A 66 -7.83 -8.15 -7.96
C GLU A 66 -6.48 -8.08 -8.69
N CYS A 67 -5.59 -7.20 -8.22
CA CYS A 67 -4.26 -7.00 -8.76
C CYS A 67 -3.31 -6.46 -7.68
N TYR A 68 -2.02 -6.44 -7.99
CA TYR A 68 -0.96 -6.11 -7.05
C TYR A 68 -0.53 -4.64 -7.15
N PRO A 69 0.26 -4.13 -6.18
CA PRO A 69 0.55 -2.70 -6.06
C PRO A 69 1.18 -2.02 -7.28
N TRP A 70 1.89 -2.76 -8.13
CA TRP A 70 2.45 -2.24 -9.38
C TRP A 70 1.42 -1.98 -10.48
N SER A 71 0.17 -2.44 -10.32
CA SER A 71 -0.92 -2.22 -11.29
C SER A 71 -2.10 -1.43 -10.71
N TRP A 72 -1.98 -0.94 -9.46
CA TRP A 72 -3.01 -0.12 -8.85
C TRP A 72 -3.15 1.23 -9.57
N SER A 73 -4.39 1.73 -9.67
CA SER A 73 -4.71 2.99 -10.32
C SER A 73 -5.58 3.89 -9.43
N ALA A 74 -5.63 5.18 -9.77
CA ALA A 74 -6.51 6.13 -9.07
C ALA A 74 -8.00 5.74 -9.19
N SER A 75 -8.41 5.21 -10.34
CA SER A 75 -9.79 4.75 -10.56
C SER A 75 -10.18 3.60 -9.62
N MET A 76 -9.29 2.62 -9.43
CA MET A 76 -9.52 1.52 -8.47
C MET A 76 -9.65 2.05 -7.04
N VAL A 77 -8.86 3.08 -6.67
CA VAL A 77 -8.96 3.73 -5.36
C VAL A 77 -10.32 4.41 -5.20
N ASP A 78 -10.79 5.14 -6.21
CA ASP A 78 -12.08 5.84 -6.17
C ASP A 78 -13.26 4.85 -6.05
N GLU A 79 -13.24 3.77 -6.82
CA GLU A 79 -14.24 2.70 -6.77
C GLU A 79 -14.27 2.02 -5.41
N PHE A 80 -13.11 1.70 -4.84
CA PHE A 80 -13.00 1.08 -3.51
C PHE A 80 -13.64 1.95 -2.42
N PHE A 81 -13.37 3.26 -2.42
CA PHE A 81 -13.94 4.16 -1.42
C PHE A 81 -15.40 4.49 -1.67
N LEU A 82 -15.86 4.45 -2.93
CA LEU A 82 -17.27 4.52 -3.26
C LEU A 82 -18.00 3.31 -2.67
N GLU A 83 -17.51 2.08 -2.89
CA GLU A 83 -18.09 0.86 -2.32
C GLU A 83 -18.09 0.92 -0.78
N LEU A 84 -16.97 1.30 -0.17
CA LEU A 84 -16.80 1.33 1.28
C LEU A 84 -17.82 2.27 1.95
N ARG A 85 -18.17 3.38 1.30
CA ARG A 85 -19.20 4.31 1.77
C ARG A 85 -20.61 3.83 1.44
N ALA A 86 -20.87 3.47 0.19
CA ALA A 86 -22.21 3.21 -0.32
C ALA A 86 -22.77 1.85 0.14
N LEU A 87 -21.96 0.79 0.08
CA LEU A 87 -22.41 -0.58 0.39
C LEU A 87 -22.14 -0.96 1.84
N ARG A 88 -21.04 -0.47 2.42
CA ARG A 88 -20.58 -0.88 3.76
C ARG A 88 -20.85 0.15 4.85
N GLY A 89 -21.42 1.31 4.51
CA GLY A 89 -21.79 2.35 5.46
C GLY A 89 -20.62 2.85 6.32
N ALA A 90 -19.39 2.81 5.79
CA ALA A 90 -18.21 3.15 6.57
C ALA A 90 -18.24 4.60 7.02
N SER A 91 -17.89 4.83 8.30
CA SER A 91 -17.78 6.18 8.84
C SER A 91 -16.67 6.96 8.12
N HIS A 92 -16.78 8.30 8.16
CA HIS A 92 -15.74 9.18 7.65
C HIS A 92 -14.35 8.88 8.25
N SER A 93 -14.29 8.62 9.56
CA SER A 93 -13.04 8.25 10.24
C SER A 93 -12.44 6.92 9.75
N THR A 94 -13.29 5.95 9.38
CA THR A 94 -12.85 4.68 8.81
C THR A 94 -12.23 4.88 7.45
N VAL A 95 -12.88 5.66 6.58
CA VAL A 95 -12.38 6.01 5.25
C VAL A 95 -11.02 6.72 5.34
N LEU A 96 -10.90 7.74 6.20
CA LEU A 96 -9.63 8.44 6.41
C LEU A 96 -8.52 7.50 6.92
N GLY A 97 -8.86 6.57 7.83
CA GLY A 97 -7.92 5.56 8.32
C GLY A 97 -7.40 4.67 7.19
N TYR A 98 -8.28 4.25 6.28
CA TYR A 98 -7.92 3.45 5.11
C TYR A 98 -7.04 4.23 4.13
N GLN A 99 -7.42 5.46 3.78
CA GLN A 99 -6.64 6.34 2.90
C GLN A 99 -5.23 6.55 3.45
N ASN A 100 -5.11 6.84 4.74
CA ASN A 100 -3.81 7.03 5.38
C ASN A 100 -2.96 5.76 5.34
N ALA A 101 -3.54 4.59 5.64
CA ALA A 101 -2.80 3.33 5.62
C ALA A 101 -2.29 2.98 4.21
N LEU A 102 -3.12 3.12 3.17
CA LEU A 102 -2.73 2.83 1.78
C LEU A 102 -1.70 3.83 1.25
N ARG A 103 -1.86 5.12 1.54
CA ARG A 103 -0.86 6.15 1.19
C ARG A 103 0.50 5.83 1.82
N MET A 104 0.53 5.48 3.10
CA MET A 104 1.76 5.10 3.81
C MET A 104 2.39 3.83 3.25
N PHE A 105 1.57 2.86 2.84
CA PHE A 105 2.07 1.64 2.22
C PHE A 105 2.72 1.92 0.87
N LEU A 106 2.06 2.69 0.00
CA LEU A 106 2.64 3.08 -1.29
C LEU A 106 3.87 3.96 -1.13
N GLN A 107 3.89 4.86 -0.13
CA GLN A 107 5.10 5.63 0.19
C GLN A 107 6.27 4.73 0.61
N PHE A 108 6.00 3.64 1.32
CA PHE A 108 7.02 2.66 1.66
C PHE A 108 7.52 1.91 0.41
N LEU A 109 6.62 1.52 -0.49
CA LEU A 109 7.00 0.81 -1.71
C LEU A 109 7.76 1.69 -2.71
N THR A 110 7.44 2.98 -2.79
CA THR A 110 8.08 3.92 -3.71
C THR A 110 9.35 4.56 -3.17
N ASP A 111 9.68 4.34 -1.90
CA ASP A 111 10.91 4.85 -1.30
C ASP A 111 12.13 4.02 -1.79
N PRO A 112 13.07 4.64 -2.53
CA PRO A 112 14.24 3.95 -3.07
C PRO A 112 15.11 3.26 -2.01
N ALA A 113 15.03 3.69 -0.74
CA ALA A 113 15.78 3.08 0.35
C ALA A 113 15.42 1.60 0.58
N TYR A 114 14.25 1.13 0.15
CA TYR A 114 13.82 -0.26 0.31
C TYR A 114 13.93 -1.09 -0.98
N GLY A 115 13.96 -0.44 -2.15
CA GLY A 115 14.20 -1.07 -3.45
C GLY A 115 13.00 -1.79 -4.09
N TRP A 116 11.77 -1.60 -3.58
CA TRP A 116 10.59 -2.30 -4.10
C TRP A 116 10.19 -1.87 -5.52
N SER A 117 10.34 -0.59 -5.88
CA SER A 117 10.06 -0.13 -7.25
C SER A 117 10.97 -0.77 -8.29
N GLU A 118 12.28 -0.82 -8.05
CA GLU A 118 13.25 -1.46 -8.94
C GLU A 118 12.97 -2.96 -9.08
N GLN A 119 12.74 -3.62 -7.94
CA GLN A 119 12.38 -5.03 -7.88
C GLN A 119 11.12 -5.38 -8.70
N CYS A 120 10.08 -4.55 -8.62
CA CYS A 120 8.86 -4.76 -9.42
C CYS A 120 9.11 -4.49 -10.90
N TRP A 121 9.85 -3.43 -11.22
CA TRP A 121 10.19 -3.10 -12.61
C TRP A 121 10.92 -4.26 -13.30
N GLU A 122 11.96 -4.80 -12.66
CA GLU A 122 12.75 -5.91 -13.20
C GLU A 122 11.93 -7.19 -13.39
N ARG A 123 10.93 -7.43 -12.54
CA ARG A 123 10.16 -8.69 -12.53
C ARG A 123 8.88 -8.65 -13.34
N PHE A 124 8.19 -7.52 -13.32
CA PHE A 124 6.82 -7.38 -13.84
C PHE A 124 6.75 -6.35 -14.98
N GLY A 125 7.81 -5.58 -15.23
CA GLY A 125 7.82 -4.51 -16.22
C GLY A 125 7.03 -3.26 -15.81
N ASP A 126 6.59 -3.19 -14.55
CA ASP A 126 5.89 -2.05 -13.96
C ASP A 126 6.26 -1.92 -12.48
N HIS A 127 5.92 -0.81 -11.84
CA HIS A 127 6.31 -0.50 -10.47
C HIS A 127 5.17 0.11 -9.64
N PRO A 128 5.17 -0.04 -8.30
CA PRO A 128 4.25 0.70 -7.45
C PRO A 128 4.40 2.21 -7.65
N ALA A 129 3.29 2.93 -7.65
CA ALA A 129 3.26 4.39 -7.72
C ALA A 129 2.28 4.94 -6.68
N GLN A 130 2.48 6.21 -6.28
CA GLN A 130 1.53 6.88 -5.40
C GLN A 130 0.28 7.25 -6.18
N VAL A 131 -0.81 6.52 -5.98
CA VAL A 131 -2.10 6.77 -6.66
C VAL A 131 -3.08 7.60 -5.82
N PHE A 132 -2.69 8.01 -4.60
CA PHE A 132 -3.47 8.85 -3.70
C PHE A 132 -3.07 10.33 -3.82
N HIS A 133 -3.41 10.98 -4.94
CA HIS A 133 -3.19 12.42 -5.10
C HIS A 133 -4.24 13.26 -4.33
N GLU A 134 -3.87 14.49 -3.94
CA GLU A 134 -4.66 15.38 -3.06
C GLU A 134 -6.10 15.61 -3.54
N TRP A 135 -6.35 15.52 -4.84
CA TRP A 135 -7.69 15.68 -5.42
C TRP A 135 -8.71 14.64 -4.91
N ASN A 136 -8.26 13.42 -4.55
CA ASN A 136 -9.13 12.35 -4.03
C ASN A 136 -9.31 12.36 -2.50
N THR A 137 -8.61 13.26 -1.79
CA THR A 137 -8.75 13.39 -0.32
C THR A 137 -9.53 14.64 0.11
N ALA A 138 -9.54 15.70 -0.71
CA ALA A 138 -10.05 17.03 -0.32
C ALA A 138 -11.42 17.43 -0.92
N ARG A 139 -12.03 16.65 -1.82
CA ARG A 139 -13.25 17.06 -2.55
C ARG A 139 -14.60 16.60 -2.00
N HIS A 140 -14.71 16.29 -0.70
CA HIS A 140 -16.01 16.11 -0.04
C HIS A 140 -16.10 16.73 1.35
N SER A 141 -15.59 17.96 1.49
CA SER A 141 -16.01 18.87 2.56
C SER A 141 -16.42 20.21 1.94
N GLN A 142 -17.63 20.25 1.36
CA GLN A 142 -18.55 21.41 1.30
C GLN A 142 -19.55 21.25 0.15
N ALA A 143 -20.72 20.69 0.47
CA ALA A 143 -22.01 21.08 -0.12
C ALA A 143 -23.12 20.59 0.81
N ALA A 144 -23.08 21.04 2.06
CA ALA A 144 -24.24 21.11 2.93
C ALA A 144 -24.36 22.56 3.36
N MET A 145 -25.00 23.35 2.52
CA MET A 145 -25.78 24.56 2.81
C MET A 145 -26.04 25.29 1.51
N GLY A 146 -27.07 24.82 0.82
CA GLY A 146 -27.69 25.46 -0.32
C GLY A 146 -29.11 24.95 -0.40
N GLU A 147 -30.01 25.65 0.29
CA GLU A 147 -31.40 25.98 -0.08
C GLU A 147 -32.11 26.52 1.18
N LEU A 148 -32.17 27.85 1.31
CA LEU A 148 -33.25 28.75 0.83
C LEU A 148 -34.44 28.77 1.79
N GLY A 149 -34.60 29.89 2.48
CA GLY A 149 -35.70 30.22 3.39
C GLY A 149 -35.31 31.33 4.34
#